data_AF-A0A101GFH2-F1
#
_entry.id   AF-A0A101GFH2-F1
#
_cell.length_a   1.000
_cell.length_b   1.000
_cell.length_c   1.000
_cell.angle_alpha   90.00
_cell.angle_beta   90.00
_cell.angle_gamma   90.00
#
_symmetry.space_group_name_H-M   'P 1'
#
loop_
_entity.id
_entity.type
_entity.pdbx_description
1 polymer ?
#
loop_
_entity_poly.entity_id
_entity_poly.type
_entity_poly.pdbx_seq_one_letter_code
_entity_poly.pdbx_strand_id
1 'polypeptide(L)'
;KQPRNITPELLDYDYEEENLFDAGNQYRSVDIKSLRYRSEYIADIIYLADGYHVMMRPDPIKSSKPFVNDPDLNGRMYIKTEDMEYSETEADYAMVHFSLPLNYPLANGSIFILGSLTGNTLQPEAKMTYNYESMRYEGQLLLKQGYYNYLYVVANNDSDVGDTSFIEGNFWETDNEYTILVYHREPGEIYDKLIGLYQSGNEISTKQW
;
A
#
# COMPACT_ATOMS: atom_id res chain seq x y z
N LYS A 1 -6.02 23.48 7.79
CA LYS A 1 -5.10 24.63 7.54
C LYS A 1 -5.94 25.88 7.28
N GLN A 2 -5.38 27.10 7.34
CA GLN A 2 -6.15 28.34 7.09
C GLN A 2 -5.98 28.83 5.66
N PRO A 3 -7.05 29.06 4.88
CA PRO A 3 -6.96 29.42 3.47
C PRO A 3 -6.08 30.66 3.22
N ARG A 4 -5.37 30.69 2.09
CA ARG A 4 -4.53 31.82 1.66
C ARG A 4 -5.36 33.04 1.29
N ASN A 5 -6.49 32.81 0.64
CA ASN A 5 -7.42 33.85 0.23
C ASN A 5 -8.86 33.45 0.57
N ILE A 6 -9.65 34.43 1.00
CA ILE A 6 -11.05 34.24 1.39
C ILE A 6 -11.87 35.28 0.64
N THR A 7 -12.77 34.81 -0.22
CA THR A 7 -13.83 35.63 -0.83
C THR A 7 -15.19 35.09 -0.37
N PRO A 8 -16.30 35.81 -0.60
CA PRO A 8 -17.63 35.30 -0.28
C PRO A 8 -17.98 33.95 -0.93
N GLU A 9 -17.31 33.59 -2.03
CA GLU A 9 -17.59 32.40 -2.84
C GLU A 9 -16.46 31.36 -2.83
N LEU A 10 -15.25 31.72 -2.37
CA LEU A 10 -14.04 30.90 -2.50
C LEU A 10 -13.18 30.92 -1.23
N LEU A 11 -12.77 29.73 -0.81
CA LEU A 11 -11.65 29.52 0.11
C LEU A 11 -10.50 28.90 -0.68
N ASP A 12 -9.41 29.64 -0.80
CA ASP A 12 -8.24 29.23 -1.59
C ASP A 12 -7.19 28.55 -0.71
N TYR A 13 -6.80 27.34 -1.09
CA TYR A 13 -5.79 26.52 -0.43
C TYR A 13 -4.63 26.19 -1.38
N ASP A 14 -4.35 27.00 -2.39
CA ASP A 14 -3.23 26.81 -3.31
C ASP A 14 -1.88 27.13 -2.64
N TYR A 15 -1.31 26.15 -1.95
CA TYR A 15 -0.01 26.27 -1.29
C TYR A 15 1.11 25.66 -2.10
N GLU A 16 2.32 26.20 -1.96
CA GLU A 16 3.52 25.64 -2.60
C GLU A 16 4.05 24.41 -1.85
N GLU A 17 3.99 24.39 -0.52
CA GLU A 17 4.57 23.32 0.29
C GLU A 17 3.54 22.55 1.13
N GLU A 18 2.50 23.23 1.62
CA GLU A 18 1.59 22.64 2.63
C GLU A 18 0.65 21.56 2.09
N ASN A 19 0.42 21.54 0.78
CA ASN A 19 -0.33 20.50 0.07
C ASN A 19 0.60 19.67 -0.84
N LEU A 20 1.92 19.74 -0.62
CA LEU A 20 2.89 18.91 -1.32
C LEU A 20 2.96 17.55 -0.63
N PHE A 21 2.85 16.49 -1.42
CA PHE A 21 2.95 15.11 -0.96
C PHE A 21 4.07 14.40 -1.73
N ASP A 22 4.73 13.47 -1.06
CA ASP A 22 5.58 12.51 -1.76
C ASP A 22 4.70 11.64 -2.66
N ALA A 23 5.07 11.54 -3.93
CA ALA A 23 4.33 10.78 -4.93
C ALA A 23 4.52 9.27 -4.79
N GLY A 24 5.63 8.84 -4.17
CA GLY A 24 5.91 7.43 -3.93
C GLY A 24 6.11 6.64 -5.23
N ASN A 25 5.57 5.42 -5.29
CA ASN A 25 5.59 4.58 -6.47
C ASN A 25 4.33 3.71 -6.50
N GLN A 26 4.05 3.11 -7.65
CA GLN A 26 2.96 2.14 -7.77
C GLN A 26 3.19 0.94 -6.87
N TYR A 27 2.09 0.51 -6.25
CA TYR A 27 2.03 -0.62 -5.35
C TYR A 27 2.47 -1.89 -6.06
N ARG A 28 3.14 -2.75 -5.31
CA ARG A 28 3.35 -4.15 -5.72
C ARG A 28 2.04 -4.89 -5.61
N SER A 29 1.94 -6.02 -6.29
CA SER A 29 0.77 -6.88 -6.20
C SER A 29 1.13 -8.31 -5.79
N VAL A 30 0.21 -8.93 -5.06
CA VAL A 30 0.19 -10.37 -4.86
C VAL A 30 -1.19 -10.87 -5.26
N ASP A 31 -1.20 -11.83 -6.19
CA ASP A 31 -2.41 -12.44 -6.71
C ASP A 31 -2.47 -13.90 -6.29
N ILE A 32 -3.27 -14.17 -5.26
CA ILE A 32 -3.54 -15.51 -4.71
C ILE A 32 -5.02 -15.87 -4.84
N LYS A 33 -5.69 -15.37 -5.89
CA LYS A 33 -7.09 -15.75 -6.19
C LYS A 33 -7.28 -17.25 -6.41
N SER A 34 -6.23 -17.95 -6.83
CA SER A 34 -6.18 -19.41 -6.86
C SER A 34 -4.91 -19.88 -6.15
N LEU A 35 -5.02 -20.97 -5.41
CA LEU A 35 -3.86 -21.65 -4.81
C LEU A 35 -3.40 -22.84 -5.66
N ARG A 36 -3.98 -23.02 -6.85
CA ARG A 36 -3.71 -24.16 -7.76
C ARG A 36 -2.67 -23.84 -8.82
N TYR A 37 -2.40 -22.55 -9.08
CA TYR A 37 -1.43 -22.11 -10.06
C TYR A 37 -0.63 -20.91 -9.54
N ARG A 38 0.54 -20.68 -10.14
CA ARG A 38 1.44 -19.59 -9.75
C ARG A 38 1.18 -18.38 -10.65
N SER A 39 0.77 -17.27 -10.06
CA SER A 39 0.69 -15.96 -10.72
C SER A 39 2.08 -15.34 -10.90
N GLU A 40 2.15 -14.18 -11.55
CA GLU A 40 3.39 -13.56 -12.06
C GLU A 40 4.52 -13.41 -11.01
N TYR A 41 4.17 -13.05 -9.78
CA TYR A 41 5.11 -12.80 -8.69
C TYR A 41 5.25 -13.94 -7.69
N ILE A 42 4.56 -15.06 -7.91
CA ILE A 42 4.66 -16.25 -7.06
C ILE A 42 5.79 -17.15 -7.57
N ALA A 43 6.72 -17.50 -6.69
CA ALA A 43 7.76 -18.47 -6.96
C ALA A 43 7.24 -19.91 -6.82
N ASP A 44 6.54 -20.18 -5.72
CA ASP A 44 6.01 -21.50 -5.42
C ASP A 44 4.78 -21.46 -4.51
N ILE A 45 3.99 -22.54 -4.53
CA ILE A 45 2.86 -22.75 -3.61
C ILE A 45 2.99 -24.16 -3.04
N ILE A 46 3.09 -24.25 -1.71
CA ILE A 46 3.36 -25.48 -0.98
C ILE A 46 2.20 -25.74 -0.03
N TYR A 47 1.70 -26.98 0.01
CA TYR A 47 0.73 -27.40 1.02
C TYR A 47 1.45 -28.17 2.13
N LEU A 48 1.43 -27.61 3.34
CA LEU A 48 2.01 -28.20 4.55
C LEU A 48 0.91 -28.59 5.53
N ALA A 49 1.29 -29.12 6.70
CA ALA A 49 0.34 -29.59 7.71
C ALA A 49 -0.54 -28.45 8.28
N ASP A 50 -0.04 -27.21 8.24
CA ASP A 50 -0.68 -25.99 8.73
C ASP A 50 -1.36 -25.15 7.62
N GLY A 51 -1.37 -25.64 6.37
CA GLY A 51 -2.12 -25.05 5.27
C GLY A 51 -1.24 -24.69 4.06
N TYR A 52 -1.73 -23.74 3.26
CA TYR A 52 -1.01 -23.26 2.07
C TYR A 52 0.05 -22.23 2.42
N HIS A 53 1.23 -22.38 1.84
CA HIS A 53 2.34 -21.45 1.91
C HIS A 53 2.64 -20.94 0.51
N VAL A 54 2.50 -19.63 0.30
CA VAL A 54 2.79 -18.97 -0.97
C VAL A 54 4.14 -18.28 -0.84
N MET A 55 5.11 -18.73 -1.63
CA MET A 55 6.45 -18.16 -1.65
C MET A 55 6.52 -17.09 -2.73
N MET A 56 6.67 -15.82 -2.34
CA MET A 56 6.85 -14.73 -3.30
C MET A 56 8.24 -14.78 -3.93
N ARG A 57 8.34 -14.31 -5.17
CA ARG A 57 9.64 -14.02 -5.78
C ARG A 57 10.32 -12.88 -5.02
N PRO A 58 11.67 -12.85 -4.95
CA PRO A 58 12.36 -11.76 -4.30
C PRO A 58 12.07 -10.42 -4.99
N ASP A 59 11.58 -9.47 -4.20
CA ASP A 59 11.22 -8.13 -4.63
C ASP A 59 12.45 -7.27 -4.84
N PRO A 60 12.64 -6.64 -6.02
CA PRO A 60 13.75 -5.73 -6.21
C PRO A 60 13.48 -4.38 -5.53
N ILE A 61 14.55 -3.73 -5.05
CA ILE A 61 14.53 -2.30 -4.74
C ILE A 61 14.18 -1.53 -6.03
N LYS A 62 13.16 -0.68 -5.98
CA LYS A 62 12.66 0.13 -7.11
C LYS A 62 13.23 1.55 -7.11
N SER A 63 13.66 2.08 -5.95
CA SER A 63 14.13 3.47 -5.80
C SER A 63 15.30 3.88 -6.71
N SER A 64 16.12 2.92 -7.15
CA SER A 64 17.25 3.17 -8.07
C SER A 64 16.96 2.82 -9.54
N LYS A 65 15.71 2.45 -9.87
CA LYS A 65 15.29 2.05 -11.21
C LYS A 65 14.45 3.15 -11.86
N PRO A 66 14.38 3.20 -13.21
CA PRO A 66 13.40 4.05 -13.89
C PRO A 66 11.97 3.71 -13.47
N PHE A 67 11.09 4.72 -13.47
CA PHE A 67 9.66 4.53 -13.26
C PHE A 67 9.09 3.58 -14.32
N VAL A 68 8.21 2.67 -13.88
CA VAL A 68 7.46 1.75 -14.73
C VAL A 68 6.00 1.91 -14.37
N ASN A 69 5.17 2.18 -15.37
CA ASN A 69 3.72 2.25 -15.19
C ASN A 69 3.11 0.83 -15.19
N ASP A 70 2.86 0.32 -13.99
CA ASP A 70 2.17 -0.91 -13.64
C ASP A 70 0.85 -0.57 -12.90
N PRO A 71 -0.31 -0.67 -13.57
CA PRO A 71 -1.60 -0.32 -12.97
C PRO A 71 -1.89 -1.10 -11.69
N ASP A 72 -2.28 -0.38 -10.65
CA ASP A 72 -2.61 -0.94 -9.35
C ASP A 72 -4.03 -0.51 -8.90
N LEU A 73 -4.39 -0.88 -7.67
CA LEU A 73 -5.63 -0.49 -7.00
C LEU A 73 -5.36 0.51 -5.86
N ASN A 74 -4.31 1.33 -5.95
CA ASN A 74 -3.93 2.34 -4.95
C ASN A 74 -3.88 1.77 -3.52
N GLY A 75 -3.20 0.63 -3.33
CA GLY A 75 -3.06 -0.02 -2.02
C GLY A 75 -4.26 -0.82 -1.53
N ARG A 76 -5.33 -0.90 -2.32
CA ARG A 76 -6.54 -1.68 -1.98
C ARG A 76 -6.32 -3.19 -2.16
N MET A 77 -7.28 -3.95 -1.66
CA MET A 77 -7.34 -5.40 -1.80
C MET A 77 -8.70 -5.81 -2.33
N TYR A 78 -8.75 -6.96 -2.99
CA TYR A 78 -9.95 -7.56 -3.53
C TYR A 78 -9.99 -9.03 -3.17
N ILE A 79 -10.85 -9.39 -2.21
CA ILE A 79 -11.07 -10.77 -1.80
C ILE A 79 -11.80 -11.51 -2.91
N LYS A 80 -11.17 -12.54 -3.46
CA LYS A 80 -11.72 -13.33 -4.55
C LYS A 80 -11.05 -14.70 -4.56
N THR A 81 -11.86 -15.74 -4.71
CA THR A 81 -11.39 -17.08 -5.09
C THR A 81 -11.87 -17.41 -6.49
N GLU A 82 -10.99 -18.03 -7.27
CA GLU A 82 -11.29 -18.67 -8.56
C GLU A 82 -11.44 -20.18 -8.42
N ASP A 83 -11.11 -20.72 -7.25
CA ASP A 83 -11.18 -22.16 -6.97
C ASP A 83 -12.58 -22.62 -6.58
N MET A 84 -13.44 -21.68 -6.16
CA MET A 84 -14.78 -21.89 -5.59
C MET A 84 -15.78 -20.80 -6.07
N GLU A 85 -17.05 -20.93 -5.72
CA GLU A 85 -18.13 -20.04 -6.20
C GLU A 85 -18.26 -18.77 -5.34
N TYR A 86 -18.22 -18.91 -4.01
CA TYR A 86 -18.53 -17.86 -3.05
C TYR A 86 -17.28 -17.38 -2.30
N SER A 87 -16.66 -16.30 -2.77
CA SER A 87 -15.40 -15.77 -2.20
C SER A 87 -15.48 -15.30 -0.75
N GLU A 88 -16.66 -14.89 -0.29
CA GLU A 88 -16.83 -14.45 1.11
C GLU A 88 -16.73 -15.60 2.11
N THR A 89 -17.17 -16.81 1.74
CA THR A 89 -17.27 -17.95 2.65
C THR A 89 -16.36 -19.12 2.30
N GLU A 90 -15.92 -19.23 1.04
CA GLU A 90 -15.18 -20.39 0.53
C GLU A 90 -13.73 -20.07 0.16
N ALA A 91 -13.33 -18.80 0.15
CA ALA A 91 -11.93 -18.44 -0.06
C ALA A 91 -11.09 -18.89 1.14
N ASP A 92 -10.03 -19.64 0.85
CA ASP A 92 -9.10 -20.17 1.86
C ASP A 92 -8.09 -19.10 2.32
N TYR A 93 -7.33 -19.41 3.36
CA TYR A 93 -6.20 -18.61 3.80
C TYR A 93 -4.87 -19.29 3.44
N ALA A 94 -3.88 -18.46 3.10
CA ALA A 94 -2.51 -18.91 2.86
C ALA A 94 -1.52 -18.01 3.59
N MET A 95 -0.46 -18.62 4.11
CA MET A 95 0.70 -17.90 4.63
C MET A 95 1.54 -17.42 3.45
N VAL A 96 1.58 -16.11 3.23
CA VAL A 96 2.34 -15.50 2.14
C VAL A 96 3.69 -15.03 2.66
N HIS A 97 4.77 -15.55 2.07
CA HIS A 97 6.15 -15.27 2.43
C HIS A 97 6.75 -14.23 1.49
N PHE A 98 7.00 -13.05 2.02
CA PHE A 98 7.59 -11.91 1.32
C PHE A 98 9.11 -11.91 1.48
N SER A 99 9.82 -11.50 0.43
CA SER A 99 11.28 -11.55 0.38
C SER A 99 11.82 -10.29 -0.29
N LEU A 100 12.58 -9.49 0.44
CA LEU A 100 13.20 -8.25 -0.05
C LEU A 100 14.73 -8.34 0.09
N PRO A 101 15.47 -8.68 -0.97
CA PRO A 101 16.94 -8.72 -0.94
C PRO A 101 17.55 -7.35 -0.62
N LEU A 102 18.40 -7.33 0.40
CA LEU A 102 19.19 -6.16 0.77
C LEU A 102 20.53 -6.65 1.33
N ASN A 103 21.64 -6.24 0.71
CA ASN A 103 22.97 -6.78 1.04
C ASN A 103 23.38 -6.53 2.50
N TYR A 104 22.81 -5.52 3.15
CA TYR A 104 23.08 -5.18 4.54
C TYR A 104 21.78 -4.80 5.23
N PRO A 105 21.62 -5.10 6.54
CA PRO A 105 20.49 -4.61 7.31
C PRO A 105 20.51 -3.08 7.39
N LEU A 106 19.36 -2.49 7.68
CA LEU A 106 19.26 -1.04 7.89
C LEU A 106 19.96 -0.72 9.21
N ALA A 107 20.80 0.30 9.20
CA ALA A 107 21.50 0.75 10.41
C ALA A 107 20.51 1.28 11.46
N ASN A 108 19.51 2.03 11.00
CA ASN A 108 18.42 2.58 11.80
C ASN A 108 17.09 2.34 11.08
N GLY A 109 16.06 2.00 11.84
CA GLY A 109 14.71 1.76 11.34
C GLY A 109 14.38 0.29 11.09
N SER A 110 13.11 0.05 10.78
CA SER A 110 12.53 -1.26 10.50
C SER A 110 11.74 -1.21 9.21
N ILE A 111 11.74 -2.31 8.45
CA ILE A 111 10.97 -2.43 7.21
C ILE A 111 9.63 -3.07 7.55
N PHE A 112 8.54 -2.51 7.02
CA PHE A 112 7.20 -3.04 7.15
C PHE A 112 6.55 -3.22 5.79
N ILE A 113 5.65 -4.19 5.70
CA ILE A 113 4.71 -4.32 4.59
C ILE A 113 3.51 -3.44 4.88
N LEU A 114 3.15 -2.57 3.95
CA LEU A 114 2.05 -1.60 4.11
C LEU A 114 1.04 -1.73 2.97
N GLY A 115 -0.24 -1.66 3.31
CA GLY A 115 -1.36 -1.59 2.37
C GLY A 115 -2.67 -1.84 3.10
N SER A 116 -3.79 -1.91 2.38
CA SER A 116 -5.09 -2.25 2.98
C SER A 116 -5.07 -3.61 3.68
N LEU A 117 -4.19 -4.52 3.26
CA LEU A 117 -3.95 -5.82 3.89
C LEU A 117 -3.45 -5.71 5.34
N THR A 118 -2.84 -4.58 5.72
CA THR A 118 -2.45 -4.24 7.10
C THR A 118 -3.26 -3.06 7.67
N GLY A 119 -4.41 -2.76 7.06
CA GLY A 119 -5.24 -1.61 7.43
C GLY A 119 -4.54 -0.26 7.22
N ASN A 120 -3.53 -0.18 6.35
CA ASN A 120 -2.68 1.00 6.14
C ASN A 120 -1.99 1.49 7.42
N THR A 121 -1.61 0.57 8.31
CA THR A 121 -0.91 0.87 9.57
C THR A 121 0.36 0.05 9.71
N LEU A 122 1.33 0.56 10.47
CA LEU A 122 2.56 -0.15 10.80
C LEU A 122 2.27 -1.23 11.85
N GLN A 123 1.78 -2.38 11.39
CA GLN A 123 1.48 -3.50 12.28
C GLN A 123 2.75 -4.30 12.64
N PRO A 124 2.92 -4.71 13.91
CA PRO A 124 4.04 -5.57 14.31
C PRO A 124 4.16 -6.87 13.49
N GLU A 125 3.03 -7.45 13.09
CA GLU A 125 2.94 -8.66 12.29
C GLU A 125 3.47 -8.46 10.86
N ALA A 126 3.42 -7.23 10.36
CA ALA A 126 3.90 -6.85 9.04
C ALA A 126 5.37 -6.41 9.03
N LYS A 127 6.04 -6.43 10.19
CA LYS A 127 7.46 -6.12 10.30
C LYS A 127 8.31 -7.22 9.66
N MET A 128 9.19 -6.83 8.74
CA MET A 128 10.15 -7.75 8.16
C MET A 128 11.37 -7.94 9.06
N THR A 129 11.91 -9.16 9.04
CA THR A 129 13.11 -9.53 9.79
C THR A 129 14.27 -9.78 8.83
N TYR A 130 15.44 -9.23 9.15
CA TYR A 130 16.63 -9.48 8.33
C TYR A 130 17.21 -10.87 8.62
N ASN A 131 17.41 -11.64 7.56
CA ASN A 131 18.09 -12.92 7.59
C ASN A 131 19.52 -12.77 7.06
N TYR A 132 20.51 -12.95 7.95
CA TYR A 132 21.93 -12.80 7.64
C TYR A 132 22.48 -13.90 6.73
N GLU A 133 21.86 -15.09 6.73
CA GLU A 133 22.31 -16.21 5.89
C GLU A 133 21.85 -16.03 4.45
N SER A 134 20.60 -15.61 4.26
CA SER A 134 19.98 -15.42 2.95
C SER A 134 20.13 -13.98 2.39
N MET A 135 20.75 -13.07 3.16
CA MET A 135 21.04 -11.66 2.84
C MET A 135 19.80 -10.89 2.34
N ARG A 136 18.68 -11.05 3.04
CA ARG A 136 17.39 -10.43 2.67
C ARG A 136 16.53 -10.19 3.89
N TYR A 137 15.55 -9.31 3.74
CA TYR A 137 14.44 -9.21 4.66
C TYR A 137 13.36 -10.24 4.30
N GLU A 138 12.85 -10.91 5.31
CA GLU A 138 11.80 -11.93 5.21
C GLU A 138 10.62 -11.50 6.09
N GLY A 139 9.41 -11.60 5.55
CA GLY A 139 8.17 -11.30 6.26
C GLY A 139 7.10 -12.31 5.87
N GLN A 140 6.15 -12.56 6.76
CA GLN A 140 5.05 -13.49 6.45
C GLN A 140 3.73 -12.94 6.97
N LEU A 141 2.68 -13.06 6.15
CA LEU A 141 1.33 -12.63 6.51
C LEU A 141 0.32 -13.70 6.12
N LEU A 142 -0.63 -13.96 7.01
CA LEU A 142 -1.77 -14.84 6.74
C LEU A 142 -2.82 -14.06 5.96
N LEU A 143 -2.97 -14.35 4.66
CA LEU A 143 -3.87 -13.64 3.77
C LEU A 143 -4.95 -14.58 3.23
N LYS A 144 -6.17 -14.07 3.08
CA LYS A 144 -7.27 -14.80 2.41
C LYS A 144 -7.02 -14.81 0.90
N GLN A 145 -7.55 -15.77 0.13
CA GLN A 145 -7.44 -15.71 -1.33
C GLN A 145 -8.00 -14.39 -1.89
N GLY A 146 -7.25 -13.78 -2.79
CA GLY A 146 -7.56 -12.46 -3.33
C GLY A 146 -6.37 -11.83 -4.04
N TYR A 147 -6.57 -10.57 -4.43
CA TYR A 147 -5.56 -9.70 -4.99
C TYR A 147 -5.26 -8.58 -4.01
N TYR A 148 -3.99 -8.36 -3.67
CA TYR A 148 -3.59 -7.36 -2.68
C TYR A 148 -2.51 -6.46 -3.24
N ASN A 149 -2.65 -5.17 -2.99
CA ASN A 149 -1.58 -4.22 -3.18
C ASN A 149 -0.83 -3.94 -1.90
N TYR A 150 0.49 -3.82 -2.04
CA TYR A 150 1.39 -3.56 -0.92
C TYR A 150 2.63 -2.76 -1.35
N LEU A 151 3.25 -2.11 -0.37
CA LEU A 151 4.54 -1.46 -0.49
C LEU A 151 5.41 -1.89 0.68
N TYR A 152 6.72 -1.76 0.52
CA TYR A 152 7.64 -1.76 1.64
C TYR A 152 7.92 -0.34 2.10
N VAL A 153 7.77 -0.11 3.40
CA VAL A 153 8.05 1.19 4.03
C VAL A 153 9.11 1.05 5.11
N VAL A 154 9.96 2.06 5.25
CA VAL A 154 10.96 2.15 6.31
C VAL A 154 10.43 3.07 7.40
N ALA A 155 10.25 2.56 8.60
CA ALA A 155 9.88 3.36 9.76
C ALA A 155 11.04 3.46 10.74
N ASN A 156 11.36 4.68 11.17
CA ASN A 156 12.31 4.92 12.27
C ASN A 156 11.69 4.47 13.60
N ASN A 157 12.51 4.10 14.58
CA ASN A 157 12.03 3.54 15.85
C ASN A 157 11.06 4.47 16.64
N ASP A 158 11.06 5.77 16.34
CA ASP A 158 10.25 6.78 17.00
C ASP A 158 9.12 7.34 16.10
N SER A 159 8.90 6.77 14.92
CA SER A 159 7.94 7.25 13.92
C SER A 159 6.85 6.22 13.64
N ASP A 160 5.59 6.65 13.75
CA ASP A 160 4.43 5.89 13.26
C ASP A 160 4.19 6.09 11.75
N VAL A 161 5.04 6.88 11.10
CA VAL A 161 5.00 7.14 9.64
C VAL A 161 6.12 6.38 8.96
N GLY A 162 5.77 5.58 7.96
CA GLY A 162 6.71 4.86 7.10
C GLY A 162 7.09 5.67 5.87
N ASP A 163 8.37 5.65 5.51
CA ASP A 163 8.92 6.26 4.30
C ASP A 163 9.05 5.20 3.18
N THR A 164 8.45 5.47 2.02
CA THR A 164 8.53 4.63 0.82
C THR A 164 9.78 4.89 -0.01
N SER A 165 10.42 6.05 0.15
CA SER A 165 11.43 6.58 -0.77
C SER A 165 12.67 5.70 -0.89
N PHE A 166 13.09 5.07 0.22
CA PHE A 166 14.28 4.23 0.23
C PHE A 166 14.14 2.96 -0.61
N ILE A 167 12.97 2.31 -0.56
CA ILE A 167 12.75 1.00 -1.20
C ILE A 167 12.02 1.16 -2.53
N GLU A 168 10.90 1.87 -2.49
CA GLU A 168 9.98 2.00 -3.61
C GLU A 168 10.33 3.17 -4.51
N GLY A 169 10.92 4.22 -3.93
CA GLY A 169 11.24 5.47 -4.63
C GLY A 169 10.13 6.51 -4.50
N ASN A 170 10.35 7.64 -5.18
CA ASN A 170 9.42 8.76 -5.22
C ASN A 170 9.41 9.32 -6.65
N PHE A 171 8.39 8.97 -7.43
CA PHE A 171 8.24 9.28 -8.85
C PHE A 171 6.96 10.09 -9.06
N TRP A 172 7.10 11.29 -9.60
CA TRP A 172 5.98 12.22 -9.79
C TRP A 172 4.92 11.70 -10.77
N GLU A 173 5.30 10.77 -11.66
CA GLU A 173 4.42 10.10 -12.62
C GLU A 173 3.48 9.08 -11.97
N THR A 174 3.70 8.71 -10.71
CA THR A 174 2.90 7.70 -10.00
C THR A 174 1.44 8.12 -9.97
N ASP A 175 0.53 7.26 -10.44
CA ASP A 175 -0.89 7.51 -10.32
C ASP A 175 -1.32 7.31 -8.86
N ASN A 176 -1.80 8.38 -8.24
CA ASN A 176 -2.27 8.41 -6.86
C ASN A 176 -3.66 9.02 -6.81
N GLU A 177 -4.46 8.58 -5.84
CA GLU A 177 -5.79 9.10 -5.58
C GLU A 177 -5.80 9.95 -4.30
N TYR A 178 -6.15 11.23 -4.44
CA TYR A 178 -6.24 12.19 -3.33
C TYR A 178 -7.70 12.49 -3.02
N THR A 179 -8.04 12.43 -1.74
CA THR A 179 -9.40 12.77 -1.25
C THR A 179 -9.33 14.01 -0.36
N ILE A 180 -10.08 15.04 -0.72
CA ILE A 180 -10.27 16.27 0.05
C ILE A 180 -11.60 16.18 0.77
N LEU A 181 -11.57 16.27 2.09
CA LEU A 181 -12.74 16.27 2.96
C LEU A 181 -12.90 17.66 3.59
N VAL A 182 -14.02 18.32 3.30
CA VAL A 182 -14.30 19.66 3.81
C VAL A 182 -15.22 19.55 5.02
N TYR A 183 -14.68 19.85 6.20
CA TYR A 183 -15.43 19.87 7.44
C TYR A 183 -15.81 21.29 7.85
N HIS A 184 -17.01 21.44 8.40
CA HIS A 184 -17.50 22.70 8.94
C HIS A 184 -18.20 22.49 10.28
N ARG A 185 -17.97 23.41 11.22
CA ARG A 185 -18.58 23.42 12.55
C ARG A 185 -19.05 24.83 12.87
N GLU A 186 -20.36 25.00 13.07
CA GLU A 186 -20.92 26.29 13.43
C GLU A 186 -20.73 26.58 14.94
N PRO A 187 -20.67 27.86 15.35
CA PRO A 187 -20.62 28.20 16.77
C PRO A 187 -21.80 27.60 17.55
N GLY A 188 -21.50 26.83 18.59
CA GLY A 188 -22.50 26.15 19.43
C GLY A 188 -22.73 24.68 19.07
N GLU A 189 -22.15 24.17 17.98
CA GLU A 189 -22.26 22.76 17.61
C GLU A 189 -21.26 21.85 18.35
N ILE A 190 -21.71 20.63 18.63
CA ILE A 190 -20.91 19.61 19.35
C ILE A 190 -20.25 18.59 18.41
N TYR A 191 -20.43 18.72 17.10
CA TYR A 191 -19.90 17.80 16.09
C TYR A 191 -19.43 18.56 14.84
N ASP A 192 -18.55 17.93 14.06
CA ASP A 192 -18.06 18.49 12.80
C ASP A 192 -18.86 17.89 11.63
N LYS A 193 -19.45 18.74 10.78
CA LYS A 193 -20.18 18.34 9.58
C LYS A 193 -19.21 18.13 8.42
N LEU A 194 -19.26 16.98 7.76
CA LEU A 194 -18.66 16.83 6.43
C LEU A 194 -19.59 17.51 5.41
N ILE A 195 -19.19 18.67 4.90
CA ILE A 195 -20.00 19.48 3.97
C ILE A 195 -19.58 19.33 2.51
N GLY A 196 -18.45 18.68 2.25
CA GLY A 196 -17.96 18.41 0.91
C GLY A 196 -16.95 17.28 0.87
N LEU A 197 -16.97 16.53 -0.22
CA LEU A 197 -15.99 15.51 -0.56
C LEU A 197 -15.60 15.72 -2.02
N TYR A 198 -14.30 15.73 -2.27
CA TYR A 198 -13.74 15.77 -3.61
C TYR A 198 -12.64 14.72 -3.73
N GLN A 199 -12.59 14.02 -4.85
CA GLN A 199 -11.60 12.98 -5.11
C GLN A 199 -10.99 13.24 -6.48
N SER A 200 -9.66 13.18 -6.56
CA SER A 200 -8.91 13.36 -7.79
C SER A 200 -7.84 12.29 -7.91
N GLY A 201 -7.71 11.67 -9.08
CA GLY A 201 -6.50 10.97 -9.47
C GLY A 201 -5.45 11.93 -10.02
N ASN A 202 -4.23 11.45 -10.23
CA ASN A 202 -3.21 12.19 -10.99
C ASN A 202 -3.53 12.19 -12.49
N GLU A 203 -4.32 11.24 -12.98
CA GLU A 203 -4.96 11.36 -14.30
C GLU A 203 -6.17 12.30 -14.24
N ILE A 204 -6.13 13.36 -15.05
CA ILE A 204 -7.34 14.10 -15.44
C ILE A 204 -8.19 13.12 -16.26
N SER A 205 -9.11 12.43 -15.59
CA SER A 205 -10.10 11.57 -16.23
C SER A 205 -10.88 12.37 -17.27
N THR A 206 -10.51 12.21 -18.55
CA THR A 206 -11.30 12.67 -19.70
C THR A 206 -12.36 11.66 -20.11
N LYS A 207 -12.61 10.62 -19.30
CA LYS A 207 -13.67 9.65 -19.59
C LYS A 207 -15.00 10.14 -19.02
N GLN A 208 -15.75 10.81 -19.89
CA GLN A 208 -17.21 10.90 -19.78
C GLN A 208 -17.80 9.49 -19.79
N TRP A 209 -18.74 9.28 -18.87
CA TRP A 209 -19.61 8.10 -18.77
C TRP A 209 -20.43 7.87 -20.04
#